data_AF-A0A519ZZS1-F1
#
_entry.id   AF-A0A519ZZS1-F1
#
_cell.length_a   1.000
_cell.length_b   1.000
_cell.length_c   1.000
_cell.angle_alpha   90.00
_cell.angle_beta   90.00
_cell.angle_gamma   90.00
#
_symmetry.space_group_name_H-M   'P 1'
#
loop_
_entity.id
_entity.type
_entity.pdbx_description
1 polymer ?
#
loop_
_entity_poly.entity_id
_entity_poly.type
_entity_poly.pdbx_seq_one_letter_code
_entity_poly.pdbx_strand_id
1 'polypeptide(L)'
;ITDADYAGVSFTLNSPPPTKNGEAYVVGRFNNYVLNQSNKLTYDSSKKRFLGNITLKQGLYDYKYVWLDKDSGKTDQTVFEASFFETDNTYQVFVYYRKPGSRWEELIGFTNINNVKR
;
A
#
# COMPACT_ATOMS: atom_id res chain seq x y z
N ILE A 1 -0.97 24.05 15.73
CA ILE A 1 -1.28 22.81 16.47
C ILE A 1 -0.20 21.80 16.09
N THR A 2 0.79 21.64 16.95
CA THR A 2 1.97 20.76 16.76
C THR A 2 1.99 19.66 17.82
N ASP A 3 0.81 19.26 18.27
CA ASP A 3 0.62 18.49 19.51
C ASP A 3 0.40 16.98 19.27
N ALA A 4 0.52 16.51 18.03
CA ALA A 4 0.34 15.09 17.71
C ALA A 4 1.66 14.33 17.90
N ASP A 5 1.67 13.43 18.88
CA ASP A 5 2.81 12.58 19.20
C ASP A 5 2.90 11.35 18.29
N TYR A 6 4.06 10.69 18.31
CA TYR A 6 4.25 9.40 17.67
C TYR A 6 4.00 8.26 18.65
N ALA A 7 3.29 7.23 18.21
CA ALA A 7 3.04 6.01 18.97
C ALA A 7 3.45 4.77 18.17
N GLY A 8 3.95 3.75 18.87
CA GLY A 8 4.20 2.43 18.28
C GLY A 8 2.89 1.67 18.11
N VAL A 9 2.45 1.49 16.87
CA VAL A 9 1.22 0.76 16.54
C VAL A 9 1.57 -0.68 16.21
N SER A 10 0.99 -1.62 16.96
CA SER A 10 1.17 -3.05 16.72
C SER A 10 0.12 -3.56 15.72
N PHE A 11 0.54 -3.86 14.51
CA PHE A 11 -0.27 -4.49 13.48
C PHE A 11 -0.26 -6.01 13.63
N THR A 12 -1.41 -6.63 13.46
CA THR A 12 -1.56 -8.10 13.49
C THR A 12 -2.43 -8.53 12.33
N LEU A 13 -1.92 -9.47 11.52
CA LEU A 13 -2.66 -10.08 10.42
C LEU A 13 -2.75 -11.59 10.65
N ASN A 14 -3.97 -12.09 10.87
CA ASN A 14 -4.23 -13.50 11.07
C ASN A 14 -4.39 -14.21 9.72
N SER A 15 -3.27 -14.57 9.10
CA SER A 15 -3.25 -15.30 7.84
C SER A 15 -2.00 -16.19 7.76
N PRO A 16 -2.08 -17.39 7.17
CA PRO A 16 -0.88 -18.14 6.79
C PRO A 16 -0.10 -17.42 5.67
N PRO A 17 1.20 -17.71 5.51
CA PRO A 17 1.98 -17.18 4.40
C PRO A 17 1.43 -17.74 3.08
N PRO A 18 1.13 -16.87 2.10
CA PRO A 18 0.65 -17.29 0.77
C PRO A 18 1.64 -18.19 0.04
N THR A 19 2.93 -17.89 0.13
CA THR A 19 4.03 -18.68 -0.42
C THR A 19 5.11 -18.93 0.63
N LYS A 20 5.96 -19.94 0.41
CA LYS A 20 7.04 -20.30 1.35
C LYS A 20 8.10 -19.20 1.46
N ASN A 21 8.37 -18.50 0.36
CA ASN A 21 9.40 -17.48 0.26
C ASN A 21 8.78 -16.14 -0.12
N GLY A 22 8.22 -15.45 0.87
CA GLY A 22 7.70 -14.10 0.67
C GLY A 22 7.60 -13.32 1.96
N GLU A 23 7.20 -12.07 1.83
CA GLU A 23 7.18 -11.09 2.91
C GLU A 23 5.86 -10.32 2.92
N ALA A 24 5.29 -10.14 4.09
CA ALA A 24 4.11 -9.32 4.27
C ALA A 24 4.50 -7.91 4.73
N TYR A 25 3.79 -6.90 4.23
CA TYR A 25 4.02 -5.49 4.55
C TYR A 25 2.69 -4.80 4.87
N VAL A 26 2.74 -3.79 5.73
CA VAL A 26 1.63 -2.83 5.93
C VAL A 26 1.96 -1.57 5.15
N VAL A 27 1.08 -1.17 4.23
CA VAL A 27 1.32 0.02 3.40
C VAL A 27 0.12 0.95 3.45
N GLY A 28 0.38 2.24 3.28
CA GLY A 28 -0.65 3.26 3.17
C GLY A 28 -0.07 4.57 2.67
N ARG A 29 -0.86 5.63 2.74
CA ARG A 29 -0.36 6.96 2.38
C ARG A 29 0.75 7.45 3.32
N PHE A 30 0.77 6.98 4.56
CA PHE A 30 1.76 7.38 5.57
C PHE A 30 3.21 7.04 5.19
N ASN A 31 3.42 6.04 4.34
CA ASN A 31 4.73 5.63 3.84
C ASN A 31 4.82 5.65 2.30
N ASN A 32 3.95 6.40 1.64
CA ASN A 32 3.87 6.49 0.17
C ASN A 32 3.75 5.13 -0.53
N TYR A 33 3.11 4.15 0.12
CA TYR A 33 2.96 2.78 -0.38
C TYR A 33 4.28 2.04 -0.67
N VAL A 34 5.41 2.50 -0.11
CA VAL A 34 6.72 1.91 -0.32
C VAL A 34 6.91 0.69 0.60
N LEU A 35 7.41 -0.41 0.04
CA LEU A 35 7.81 -1.59 0.80
C LEU A 35 9.25 -1.38 1.30
N ASN A 36 9.43 -1.35 2.62
CA ASN A 36 10.74 -1.17 3.24
C ASN A 36 10.82 -1.96 4.56
N GLN A 37 12.00 -2.00 5.18
CA GLN A 37 12.17 -2.78 6.40
C GLN A 37 11.34 -2.26 7.59
N SER A 38 10.97 -0.98 7.61
CA SER A 38 10.21 -0.36 8.71
C SER A 38 8.73 -0.75 8.74
N ASN A 39 8.17 -1.20 7.63
CA ASN A 39 6.77 -1.62 7.52
C ASN A 39 6.60 -3.10 7.19
N LYS A 40 7.68 -3.88 7.28
CA LYS A 40 7.68 -5.33 7.11
C LYS A 40 7.09 -6.02 8.34
N LEU A 41 6.25 -7.02 8.11
CA LEU A 41 5.72 -7.90 9.14
C LEU A 41 6.58 -9.16 9.28
N THR A 42 6.65 -9.65 10.51
CA THR A 42 7.30 -10.93 10.86
C THR A 42 6.23 -11.98 11.08
N TYR A 43 6.39 -13.14 10.46
CA TYR A 43 5.48 -14.28 10.67
C TYR A 43 5.84 -15.03 11.96
N ASP A 44 4.88 -15.14 12.87
CA ASP A 44 4.96 -16.00 14.05
C ASP A 44 4.27 -17.34 13.74
N SER A 45 5.07 -18.38 13.52
CA SER A 45 4.58 -19.72 13.18
C SER A 45 3.84 -20.41 14.33
N SER A 46 4.13 -20.05 15.58
CA SER A 46 3.45 -20.60 16.76
C SER A 46 2.02 -20.09 16.87
N LYS A 47 1.83 -18.81 16.52
CA LYS A 47 0.53 -18.12 16.59
C LYS A 47 -0.18 -18.00 15.24
N LYS A 48 0.44 -18.53 14.18
CA LYS A 48 0.00 -18.52 12.78
C LYS A 48 -0.48 -17.15 12.30
N ARG A 49 0.29 -16.10 12.61
CA ARG A 49 -0.07 -14.71 12.28
C ARG A 49 1.16 -13.87 11.99
N PHE A 50 0.97 -12.80 11.25
CA PHE A 50 1.96 -11.78 11.01
C PHE A 50 1.85 -10.67 12.07
N LEU A 51 3.00 -10.18 12.52
CA LEU A 51 3.13 -9.14 13.54
C LEU A 51 4.11 -8.06 13.05
N GLY A 52 3.79 -6.80 13.30
CA GLY A 52 4.69 -5.68 13.03
C GLY A 52 4.40 -4.51 13.95
N ASN A 53 5.45 -3.76 14.30
CA ASN A 53 5.31 -2.53 15.08
C ASN A 53 5.82 -1.37 14.22
N ILE A 54 4.93 -0.41 13.95
CA ILE A 54 5.23 0.74 13.10
C ILE A 54 4.94 2.00 13.91
N THR A 55 5.92 2.90 13.95
CA THR A 55 5.78 4.20 14.61
C THR A 55 4.99 5.15 13.71
N LEU A 56 3.78 5.51 14.13
CA LEU A 56 2.90 6.42 13.40
C LEU A 56 2.62 7.65 14.24
N LYS A 57 2.49 8.80 13.57
CA LYS A 57 2.01 10.02 14.23
C LYS A 57 0.54 9.82 14.60
N GLN A 58 0.05 10.43 15.65
CA GLN A 58 -1.38 10.35 16.00
C GLN A 58 -2.24 10.95 14.87
N GLY A 59 -3.25 10.19 14.46
CA GLY A 59 -4.14 10.56 13.36
C GLY A 59 -4.96 9.39 12.84
N LEU A 60 -5.76 9.66 11.79
CA LEU A 60 -6.52 8.66 11.06
C LEU A 60 -5.68 8.15 9.87
N TYR A 61 -5.58 6.83 9.71
CA TYR A 61 -4.82 6.20 8.65
C TYR A 61 -5.60 5.09 7.98
N ASP A 62 -5.66 5.16 6.65
CA ASP A 62 -6.00 4.04 5.80
C ASP A 62 -4.73 3.23 5.51
N TYR A 63 -4.83 1.92 5.64
CA TYR A 63 -3.74 0.98 5.39
C TYR A 63 -4.27 -0.28 4.72
N LYS A 64 -3.36 -1.05 4.11
CA LYS A 64 -3.64 -2.37 3.57
C LYS A 64 -2.44 -3.29 3.74
N TYR A 65 -2.69 -4.59 3.69
CA TYR A 65 -1.64 -5.60 3.69
C TYR A 65 -1.22 -5.97 2.26
N VAL A 66 0.08 -6.12 2.06
CA VAL A 66 0.66 -6.45 0.75
C VAL A 66 1.63 -7.61 0.90
N TRP A 67 1.61 -8.52 -0.06
CA TRP A 67 2.53 -9.66 -0.14
C TRP A 67 3.59 -9.40 -1.21
N LEU A 68 4.86 -9.60 -0.88
CA LEU A 68 5.96 -9.64 -1.83
C LEU A 68 6.44 -11.08 -1.94
N ASP A 69 6.23 -11.68 -3.11
CA ASP A 69 6.78 -12.99 -3.42
C ASP A 69 8.24 -12.83 -3.87
N LYS A 70 9.18 -13.46 -3.13
CA LYS A 70 10.61 -13.30 -3.40
C LYS A 70 11.11 -14.11 -4.58
N ASP A 71 10.42 -15.18 -4.93
CA ASP A 71 10.82 -16.04 -6.04
C ASP A 71 10.52 -15.35 -7.37
N SER A 72 9.38 -14.66 -7.46
CA SER A 72 8.94 -13.93 -8.66
C SER A 72 9.32 -12.44 -8.64
N GLY A 73 9.62 -11.87 -7.47
CA GLY A 73 9.81 -10.43 -7.28
C GLY A 73 8.53 -9.61 -7.44
N LYS A 74 7.36 -10.26 -7.56
CA LYS A 74 6.08 -9.59 -7.78
C LYS A 74 5.44 -9.22 -6.45
N THR A 75 4.90 -8.01 -6.42
CA THR A 75 4.09 -7.51 -5.31
C THR A 75 2.62 -7.78 -5.59
N ASP A 76 1.93 -8.47 -4.69
CA ASP A 76 0.51 -8.78 -4.77
C ASP A 76 -0.25 -8.06 -3.65
N GLN A 77 -1.25 -7.28 -4.04
CA GLN A 77 -2.08 -6.49 -3.12
C GLN A 77 -3.44 -7.15 -2.85
N THR A 78 -3.76 -8.22 -3.57
CA THR A 78 -5.06 -8.89 -3.52
C THR A 78 -5.06 -10.13 -2.63
N VAL A 79 -3.89 -10.67 -2.29
CA VAL A 79 -3.80 -11.93 -1.54
C VAL A 79 -4.42 -11.84 -0.14
N PHE A 80 -4.33 -10.68 0.52
CA PHE A 80 -4.93 -10.48 1.84
C PHE A 80 -6.26 -9.71 1.80
N GLU A 81 -6.36 -8.71 0.90
CA GLU A 81 -7.52 -7.81 0.81
C GLU A 81 -8.59 -8.30 -0.19
N ALA A 82 -8.29 -9.36 -0.94
CA ALA A 82 -9.03 -9.83 -2.11
C ALA A 82 -9.17 -8.72 -3.19
N SER A 83 -10.14 -8.88 -4.09
CA SER A 83 -10.43 -7.95 -5.18
C SER A 83 -11.93 -7.98 -5.47
N PHE A 84 -12.63 -6.92 -5.09
CA PHE A 84 -14.07 -6.76 -5.28
C PHE A 84 -14.34 -5.59 -6.23
N PHE A 85 -15.26 -5.76 -7.18
CA PHE A 85 -15.51 -4.74 -8.19
C PHE A 85 -16.33 -3.55 -7.64
N GLU A 86 -17.07 -3.78 -6.56
CA GLU A 86 -17.90 -2.82 -5.85
C GLU A 86 -17.10 -1.87 -4.95
N THR A 87 -15.82 -2.17 -4.69
CA THR A 87 -14.96 -1.35 -3.82
C THR A 87 -14.86 0.07 -4.37
N ASP A 88 -15.18 1.07 -3.53
CA ASP A 88 -15.08 2.49 -3.88
C ASP A 88 -13.61 2.87 -4.12
N ASN A 89 -13.25 2.97 -5.40
CA ASN A 89 -11.92 3.29 -5.88
C ASN A 89 -11.95 4.58 -6.68
N THR A 90 -10.93 5.41 -6.44
CA THR A 90 -10.73 6.68 -7.11
C THR A 90 -9.52 6.56 -8.05
N TYR A 91 -9.74 6.80 -9.33
CA TYR A 91 -8.76 6.68 -10.41
C TYR A 91 -8.35 8.05 -10.92
N GLN A 92 -7.05 8.31 -10.93
CA GLN A 92 -6.48 9.53 -11.49
C GLN A 92 -5.89 9.23 -12.86
N VAL A 93 -6.32 9.98 -13.88
CA VAL A 93 -5.83 9.87 -15.24
C VAL A 93 -5.03 11.11 -15.58
N PHE A 94 -3.78 10.91 -15.98
CA PHE A 94 -2.85 11.96 -16.38
C PHE A 94 -2.55 11.81 -17.87
N VAL A 95 -2.78 12.87 -18.65
CA VAL A 95 -2.51 12.89 -20.09
C VAL A 95 -1.26 13.71 -20.33
N TYR A 96 -0.19 13.04 -20.71
CA TYR A 96 1.08 13.67 -21.06
C TYR A 96 1.24 13.75 -22.57
N TYR A 97 1.78 14.87 -23.06
CA TYR A 97 2.10 15.06 -24.46
C TYR A 97 3.50 15.64 -24.64
N ARG A 98 4.25 15.06 -25.57
CA ARG A 98 5.58 15.54 -25.96
C ARG A 98 5.56 15.98 -27.42
N LYS A 99 5.58 17.30 -27.64
CA LYS A 99 5.68 17.89 -28.98
C LYS A 99 7.01 17.48 -29.65
N PRO A 100 7.05 17.32 -30.99
CA PRO A 100 8.31 17.17 -31.72
C PRO A 100 9.26 18.34 -31.42
N GLY A 101 10.52 18.04 -31.07
CA GLY A 101 11.50 19.04 -30.64
C GLY A 101 11.40 19.46 -29.17
N SER A 102 10.41 18.97 -28.41
CA SER A 102 10.29 19.27 -26.98
C SER A 102 11.36 18.58 -26.14
N ARG A 103 11.85 19.31 -25.14
CA ARG A 103 12.83 18.85 -24.16
C ARG A 103 12.20 18.16 -22.94
N TRP A 104 10.87 18.24 -22.79
CA TRP A 104 10.12 17.61 -21.69
C TRP A 104 8.73 17.17 -22.12
N GLU A 105 8.09 16.37 -21.27
CA GLU A 105 6.70 15.94 -21.41
C GLU A 105 5.79 16.93 -20.67
N GLU A 106 4.76 17.43 -21.33
CA GLU A 106 3.79 18.36 -20.75
C GLU A 106 2.58 17.58 -20.24
N LEU A 107 2.14 17.83 -19.00
CA LEU A 107 0.83 17.36 -18.53
C LEU A 107 -0.25 18.25 -19.16
N ILE A 108 -0.92 17.74 -20.18
CA ILE A 108 -1.94 18.48 -20.95
C ILE A 108 -3.37 18.19 -20.48
N GLY A 109 -3.55 17.21 -19.60
CA GLY A 109 -4.86 16.86 -19.07
C GLY A 109 -4.77 16.08 -17.77
N PHE A 110 -5.73 16.31 -16.89
CA PHE A 110 -5.90 15.59 -15.63
C PHE A 110 -7.39 15.37 -15.39
N THR A 111 -7.76 14.15 -15.02
CA THR A 111 -9.11 13.87 -14.51
C THR A 111 -9.06 12.89 -13.35
N ASN A 112 -10.04 13.02 -12.47
CA ASN A 112 -10.22 12.15 -11.32
C ASN A 112 -11.62 11.53 -11.38
N ILE A 113 -11.67 10.21 -11.47
CA ILE A 113 -12.90 9.43 -11.72
C ILE A 113 -13.09 8.46 -10.56
N ASN A 114 -14.29 8.42 -10.01
CA ASN A 114 -14.65 7.50 -8.95
C ASN A 114 -15.67 6.48 -9.50
N ASN A 115 -15.55 5.20 -9.14
CA ASN A 115 -16.42 4.16 -9.70
C ASN A 115 -17.84 4.14 -9.10
N VAL A 116 -18.04 4.70 -7.91
CA VAL A 116 -19.36 4.79 -7.24
C VAL A 116 -20.05 6.12 -7.53
N LYS A 117 -19.28 7.21 -7.57
CA LYS A 117 -19.78 8.57 -7.84
C LYS A 117 -19.70 8.84 -9.34
N ARG A 118 -20.81 8.61 -10.05
CA ARG A 118 -21.00 9.05 -11.44
C ARG A 118 -21.16 10.55 -11.55
#